data_AF-A0A351MUN2-F1
#
_entry.id   AF-A0A351MUN2-F1
#
_cell.length_a   1.000
_cell.length_b   1.000
_cell.length_c   1.000
_cell.angle_alpha   90.00
_cell.angle_beta   90.00
_cell.angle_gamma   90.00
#
_symmetry.space_group_name_H-M   'P 1'
#
loop_
_entity.id
_entity.type
_entity.pdbx_description
1 polymer ?
#
loop_
_entity_poly.entity_id
_entity_poly.type
_entity_poly.pdbx_seq_one_letter_code
_entity_poly.pdbx_strand_id
1 'polypeptide(L)'
;TSKSSSSTLALPDIPTTSSSSLISGMTGGGSSKGFGGGSGGGIGSGKGVGVGNGRNFLGAFGANFKRANSLEGTLYDLKFAPGGRALGSGDAERIAQMKRAFDSLDGGWSGAKKLLDQRYKQAELKLYAGNIFIPPRNAAEATKAFECEKEIKAPGWLAYYEGWFAVPESGQYRFVGLGDDMMAVAVAEKTVYTAFWPSSGLGKVVKFGNNWLPKGADDNDGRNLRFPPNGGGRYSGEWLDLKRGQAYRIQIAFSESFGGLFGAQLLIERKGEKYQNNGREDLLPVFMLEPMTTEEIKLKACKNLDYVTEGPSFGVELNNVSVRTTSR
;
A
#
# COMPACT_ATOMS: atom_id res chain seq x y z
N THR A 1 -36.07 -21.53 66.98
CA THR A 1 -36.40 -22.41 65.83
C THR A 1 -35.52 -22.02 64.66
N SER A 2 -35.05 -23.01 63.91
CA SER A 2 -33.87 -22.96 63.04
C SER A 2 -34.04 -22.24 61.70
N LYS A 3 -32.93 -21.59 61.30
CA LYS A 3 -32.30 -21.50 59.95
C LYS A 3 -32.82 -20.55 58.85
N SER A 4 -31.88 -19.69 58.45
CA SER A 4 -31.52 -19.17 57.10
C SER A 4 -32.55 -18.37 56.30
N SER A 5 -32.20 -17.20 55.77
CA SER A 5 -31.42 -17.14 54.53
C SER A 5 -30.85 -15.75 54.23
N SER A 6 -29.53 -15.67 54.13
CA SER A 6 -28.77 -14.61 53.46
C SER A 6 -28.69 -14.92 51.96
N SER A 7 -29.19 -14.03 51.09
CA SER A 7 -28.96 -14.10 49.65
C SER A 7 -28.01 -12.99 49.20
N THR A 8 -26.75 -13.38 49.04
CA THR A 8 -25.72 -12.61 48.33
C THR A 8 -26.03 -12.67 46.83
N LEU A 9 -26.13 -11.51 46.18
CA LEU A 9 -26.21 -11.40 44.72
C LEU A 9 -24.88 -11.87 44.12
N ALA A 10 -24.89 -12.99 43.39
CA ALA A 10 -23.77 -13.45 42.58
C ALA A 10 -23.94 -12.93 41.14
N LEU A 11 -22.91 -12.25 40.62
CA LEU A 11 -22.77 -11.94 39.20
C LEU A 11 -22.12 -13.14 38.49
N PRO A 12 -22.47 -13.42 37.22
CA PRO A 12 -21.88 -14.52 36.47
C PRO A 12 -20.40 -14.24 36.11
N ASP A 13 -19.57 -15.27 36.28
CA ASP A 13 -18.13 -15.26 35.98
C ASP A 13 -17.83 -15.05 34.50
N ILE A 14 -16.89 -14.16 34.22
CA ILE A 14 -16.31 -13.93 32.89
C ILE A 14 -15.23 -15.00 32.65
N PRO A 15 -15.24 -15.75 31.54
CA PRO A 15 -14.22 -16.74 31.27
C PRO A 15 -12.86 -16.05 31.02
N THR A 16 -11.92 -16.29 31.93
CA THR A 16 -10.50 -15.96 31.77
C THR A 16 -9.87 -16.90 30.74
N THR A 17 -9.58 -16.40 29.54
CA THR A 17 -8.66 -17.09 28.62
C THR A 17 -7.23 -16.62 28.91
N SER A 18 -6.49 -17.48 29.61
CA SER A 18 -5.05 -17.36 29.80
C SER A 18 -4.36 -17.33 28.43
N SER A 19 -3.80 -16.17 28.07
CA SER A 19 -2.91 -16.03 26.93
C SER A 19 -1.55 -16.61 27.33
N SER A 20 -1.26 -17.83 26.88
CA SER A 20 0.05 -18.44 27.06
C SER A 20 1.10 -17.69 26.25
N SER A 21 2.11 -17.25 26.99
CA SER A 21 3.35 -16.63 26.55
C SER A 21 4.10 -17.49 25.52
N LEU A 22 4.15 -17.03 24.28
CA LEU A 22 5.08 -17.53 23.26
C LEU A 22 6.34 -16.65 23.22
N ILE A 23 7.08 -16.63 24.32
CA ILE A 23 8.47 -16.17 24.36
C ILE A 23 9.26 -17.24 25.13
N SER A 24 9.77 -18.23 24.40
CA SER A 24 10.96 -18.97 24.82
C SER A 24 11.50 -19.75 23.62
N GLY A 25 12.76 -19.50 23.28
CA GLY A 25 13.51 -20.35 22.36
C GLY A 25 14.19 -19.61 21.21
N MET A 26 15.13 -18.71 21.48
CA MET A 26 16.23 -18.46 20.55
C MET A 26 17.45 -17.85 21.26
N THR A 27 18.20 -18.73 21.92
CA THR A 27 19.60 -18.49 22.29
C THR A 27 20.41 -19.69 21.83
N GLY A 28 21.37 -19.49 20.91
CA GLY A 28 22.32 -20.53 20.53
C GLY A 28 22.84 -20.35 19.11
N GLY A 29 24.03 -19.77 18.98
CA GLY A 29 24.64 -19.35 17.71
C GLY A 29 25.03 -20.48 16.75
N GLY A 30 25.41 -20.09 15.55
CA GLY A 30 26.01 -21.02 14.59
C GLY A 30 25.92 -20.58 13.13
N SER A 31 26.80 -19.66 12.75
CA SER A 31 27.42 -19.48 11.43
C SER A 31 26.79 -20.10 10.16
N SER A 32 26.48 -19.19 9.24
CA SER A 32 26.92 -19.21 7.83
C SER A 32 26.12 -19.96 6.76
N LYS A 33 25.94 -19.22 5.66
CA LYS A 33 25.65 -19.61 4.26
C LYS A 33 24.25 -20.14 3.94
N GLY A 34 23.60 -19.37 3.06
CA GLY A 34 22.55 -19.85 2.16
C GLY A 34 21.21 -19.18 2.42
N PHE A 35 20.90 -18.16 1.60
CA PHE A 35 19.51 -17.81 1.30
C PHE A 35 18.87 -19.05 0.66
N GLY A 36 18.29 -19.92 1.51
CA GLY A 36 17.54 -21.09 1.12
C GLY A 36 16.16 -20.69 0.64
N GLY A 37 15.87 -21.03 -0.61
CA GLY A 37 14.56 -20.87 -1.21
C GLY A 37 13.50 -21.65 -0.43
N GLY A 38 12.47 -20.93 0.00
CA GLY A 38 11.19 -21.50 0.39
C GLY A 38 10.22 -21.35 -0.78
N SER A 39 10.16 -22.37 -1.65
CA SER A 39 9.06 -22.56 -2.59
C SER A 39 7.77 -22.77 -1.81
N GLY A 40 6.99 -21.71 -1.62
CA GLY A 40 5.55 -21.81 -1.36
C GLY A 40 4.85 -22.11 -2.68
N GLY A 41 4.66 -23.39 -2.97
CA GLY A 41 4.02 -23.86 -4.20
C GLY A 41 2.57 -23.41 -4.31
N GLY A 42 2.32 -22.46 -5.22
CA GLY A 42 1.02 -22.28 -5.89
C GLY A 42 1.07 -22.99 -7.23
N ILE A 43 0.40 -24.14 -7.33
CA ILE A 43 0.28 -24.93 -8.55
C ILE A 43 -0.68 -24.20 -9.51
N GLY A 44 -0.16 -23.81 -10.69
CA GLY A 44 -0.95 -23.62 -11.92
C GLY A 44 -1.60 -22.26 -12.16
N SER A 45 -1.39 -21.73 -13.38
CA SER A 45 -2.12 -20.63 -14.06
C SER A 45 -1.95 -19.20 -13.50
N GLY A 46 -0.90 -18.49 -13.91
CA GLY A 46 -0.90 -17.04 -14.20
C GLY A 46 -1.15 -16.01 -13.09
N LYS A 47 -1.68 -16.36 -11.92
CA LYS A 47 -2.29 -15.41 -10.97
C LYS A 47 -1.33 -14.68 -10.01
N GLY A 48 -0.04 -14.95 -10.05
CA GLY A 48 0.94 -14.39 -9.09
C GLY A 48 0.76 -14.91 -7.65
N VAL A 49 1.50 -14.36 -6.69
CA VAL A 49 1.43 -14.76 -5.27
C VAL A 49 0.15 -14.22 -4.59
N GLY A 50 -0.74 -15.13 -4.16
CA GLY A 50 -1.98 -14.81 -3.44
C GLY A 50 -2.69 -16.02 -2.85
N VAL A 51 -3.87 -15.79 -2.27
CA VAL A 51 -4.72 -16.81 -1.61
C VAL A 51 -6.12 -16.81 -2.26
N GLY A 52 -6.73 -17.99 -2.41
CA GLY A 52 -8.08 -18.16 -2.92
C GLY A 52 -8.15 -18.87 -4.27
N ASN A 53 -9.36 -19.27 -4.68
CA ASN A 53 -9.59 -20.00 -5.93
C ASN A 53 -10.14 -19.06 -7.00
N GLY A 54 -9.53 -19.05 -8.19
CA GLY A 54 -10.09 -18.55 -9.46
C GLY A 54 -10.82 -17.20 -9.38
N ARG A 55 -12.10 -17.25 -9.01
CA ARG A 55 -13.06 -16.12 -8.93
C ARG A 55 -12.88 -15.23 -7.69
N ASN A 56 -12.27 -15.73 -6.62
CA ASN A 56 -12.07 -15.01 -5.34
C ASN A 56 -10.59 -14.95 -4.98
N PHE A 57 -9.73 -14.59 -5.94
CA PHE A 57 -8.29 -14.53 -5.70
C PHE A 57 -7.91 -13.22 -5.02
N LEU A 58 -7.13 -13.30 -3.95
CA LEU A 58 -6.56 -12.17 -3.22
C LEU A 58 -5.03 -12.19 -3.36
N GLY A 59 -4.48 -11.26 -4.13
CA GLY A 59 -3.06 -11.01 -4.26
C GLY A 59 -2.60 -9.79 -3.45
N ALA A 60 -1.29 -9.55 -3.39
CA ALA A 60 -0.78 -8.37 -2.68
C ALA A 60 -1.13 -7.04 -3.35
N PHE A 61 -1.39 -7.06 -4.66
CA PHE A 61 -1.87 -5.91 -5.44
C PHE A 61 -3.40 -5.75 -5.36
N GLY A 62 -4.09 -6.62 -4.62
CA GLY A 62 -5.55 -6.61 -4.51
C GLY A 62 -6.18 -7.89 -5.07
N ALA A 63 -7.51 -7.86 -5.13
CA ALA A 63 -8.33 -8.97 -5.54
C ALA A 63 -8.95 -8.76 -6.92
N ASN A 64 -9.29 -9.84 -7.63
CA ASN A 64 -10.01 -9.75 -8.91
C ASN A 64 -11.53 -9.56 -8.77
N PHE A 65 -12.01 -9.30 -7.55
CA PHE A 65 -13.42 -9.05 -7.24
C PHE A 65 -13.56 -7.78 -6.40
N LYS A 66 -14.62 -7.02 -6.65
CA LYS A 66 -14.88 -5.76 -5.96
C LYS A 66 -15.52 -6.02 -4.59
N ARG A 67 -14.96 -5.41 -3.55
CA ARG A 67 -15.59 -5.29 -2.21
C ARG A 67 -16.23 -3.91 -2.06
N ALA A 68 -17.11 -3.78 -1.08
CA ALA A 68 -17.77 -2.52 -0.72
C ALA A 68 -16.77 -1.36 -0.58
N ASN A 69 -15.77 -1.51 0.29
CA ASN A 69 -14.74 -0.49 0.48
C ASN A 69 -13.45 -0.92 -0.20
N SER A 70 -13.35 -0.64 -1.50
CA SER A 70 -12.17 -0.98 -2.30
C SER A 70 -11.71 0.18 -3.19
N LEU A 71 -10.40 0.20 -3.43
CA LEU A 71 -9.76 1.00 -4.46
C LEU A 71 -9.72 0.19 -5.75
N GLU A 72 -10.18 0.76 -6.85
CA GLU A 72 -10.09 0.14 -8.17
C GLU A 72 -8.75 0.46 -8.81
N GLY A 73 -8.02 -0.59 -9.19
CA GLY A 73 -6.65 -0.57 -9.68
C GLY A 73 -6.54 -0.87 -11.16
N THR A 74 -5.70 -0.11 -11.86
CA THR A 74 -5.29 -0.32 -13.25
C THR A 74 -3.77 -0.39 -13.33
N LEU A 75 -3.25 -1.38 -14.05
CA LEU A 75 -1.83 -1.46 -14.40
C LEU A 75 -1.60 -0.89 -15.80
N TYR A 76 -0.64 0.00 -15.95
CA TYR A 76 -0.19 0.57 -17.21
C TYR A 76 1.22 0.09 -17.56
N ASP A 77 1.43 -0.26 -18.83
CA ASP A 77 2.74 -0.47 -19.40
C ASP A 77 3.31 0.86 -19.90
N LEU A 78 4.30 1.39 -19.18
CA LEU A 78 4.91 2.67 -19.52
C LEU A 78 5.75 2.60 -20.82
N LYS A 79 6.00 1.40 -21.33
CA LYS A 79 6.82 1.15 -22.52
C LYS A 79 6.03 1.22 -23.82
N PHE A 80 4.69 1.18 -23.78
CA PHE A 80 3.86 1.13 -24.98
C PHE A 80 2.66 2.07 -24.91
N ALA A 81 2.33 2.70 -26.02
CA ALA A 81 1.07 3.42 -26.20
C ALA A 81 -0.10 2.42 -26.30
N PRO A 82 -1.37 2.87 -26.13
CA PRO A 82 -2.53 1.98 -26.21
C PRO A 82 -2.60 1.17 -27.52
N GLY A 83 -2.20 1.78 -28.64
CA GLY A 83 -2.12 1.13 -29.95
C GLY A 83 -0.89 0.25 -30.19
N GLY A 84 -0.09 -0.05 -29.16
CA GLY A 84 1.08 -0.94 -29.26
C GLY A 84 2.36 -0.29 -29.78
N ARG A 85 2.34 1.01 -30.13
CA ARG A 85 3.56 1.74 -30.50
C ARG A 85 4.50 1.82 -29.30
N ALA A 86 5.76 1.43 -29.50
CA ALA A 86 6.80 1.54 -28.47
C ALA A 86 7.04 3.02 -28.09
N LEU A 87 7.20 3.25 -26.79
CA LEU A 87 7.50 4.54 -26.17
C LEU A 87 8.93 4.61 -25.61
N GLY A 88 9.63 3.48 -25.66
CA GLY A 88 10.99 3.28 -25.16
C GLY A 88 11.10 2.01 -24.31
N SER A 89 12.26 1.35 -24.36
CA SER A 89 12.52 0.09 -23.64
C SER A 89 13.80 0.12 -22.81
N GLY A 90 14.72 1.06 -23.07
CA GLY A 90 15.93 1.23 -22.27
C GLY A 90 15.68 1.92 -20.92
N ASP A 91 16.60 1.75 -19.97
CA ASP A 91 16.45 2.26 -18.59
C ASP A 91 16.13 3.76 -18.56
N ALA A 92 16.90 4.56 -19.29
CA ALA A 92 16.69 6.02 -19.38
C ALA A 92 15.30 6.38 -19.94
N GLU A 93 14.80 5.61 -20.90
CA GLU A 93 13.49 5.85 -21.50
C GLU A 93 12.36 5.45 -20.56
N ARG A 94 12.48 4.31 -19.86
CA ARG A 94 11.49 3.87 -18.86
C ARG A 94 11.39 4.89 -17.72
N ILE A 95 12.52 5.39 -17.23
CA ILE A 95 12.57 6.48 -16.26
C ILE A 95 11.88 7.74 -16.80
N ALA A 96 12.16 8.12 -18.05
CA ALA A 96 11.53 9.28 -18.66
C ALA A 96 10.01 9.10 -18.83
N GLN A 97 9.52 7.88 -19.11
CA GLN A 97 8.10 7.58 -19.16
C GLN A 97 7.45 7.60 -17.77
N MET A 98 8.11 7.07 -16.75
CA MET A 98 7.67 7.19 -15.35
C MET A 98 7.51 8.67 -14.97
N LYS A 99 8.53 9.51 -15.24
CA LYS A 99 8.43 10.96 -15.01
C LYS A 99 7.24 11.57 -15.72
N ARG A 100 7.08 11.32 -17.03
CA ARG A 100 5.93 11.83 -17.80
C ARG A 100 4.58 11.38 -17.25
N ALA A 101 4.50 10.14 -16.78
CA ALA A 101 3.28 9.59 -16.19
C ALA A 101 2.94 10.33 -14.90
N PHE A 102 3.92 10.54 -14.01
CA PHE A 102 3.72 11.31 -12.79
C PHE A 102 3.46 12.79 -13.08
N ASP A 103 4.23 13.46 -13.95
CA ASP A 103 3.98 14.85 -14.36
C ASP A 103 2.53 15.06 -14.85
N SER A 104 1.94 14.05 -15.52
CA SER A 104 0.53 14.08 -15.94
C SER A 104 -0.45 14.06 -14.76
N LEU A 105 -0.07 13.52 -13.60
CA LEU A 105 -0.86 13.54 -12.37
C LEU A 105 -0.79 14.92 -11.67
N ASP A 106 0.39 15.55 -11.63
CA ASP A 106 0.56 16.88 -11.00
C ASP A 106 -0.32 17.96 -11.64
N GLY A 107 -0.45 17.89 -12.96
CA GLY A 107 -1.24 18.85 -13.73
C GLY A 107 -2.74 18.82 -13.43
N GLY A 108 -3.19 17.87 -12.61
CA GLY A 108 -4.57 17.76 -12.14
C GLY A 108 -5.03 16.31 -12.05
N TRP A 109 -5.16 15.80 -10.83
CA TRP A 109 -5.59 14.43 -10.57
C TRP A 109 -7.02 14.14 -11.08
N SER A 110 -7.88 15.14 -11.26
CA SER A 110 -9.22 14.98 -11.82
C SER A 110 -9.22 14.36 -13.24
N GLY A 111 -8.18 14.65 -14.03
CA GLY A 111 -8.00 14.15 -15.40
C GLY A 111 -6.87 13.13 -15.55
N ALA A 112 -6.10 12.89 -14.49
CA ALA A 112 -4.92 12.03 -14.48
C ALA A 112 -5.15 10.65 -15.11
N LYS A 113 -6.19 9.93 -14.65
CA LYS A 113 -6.47 8.60 -15.18
C LYS A 113 -6.74 8.63 -16.69
N LYS A 114 -7.52 9.61 -17.16
CA LYS A 114 -7.79 9.77 -18.59
C LYS A 114 -6.50 10.03 -19.39
N LEU A 115 -5.58 10.82 -18.84
CA LEU A 115 -4.28 11.05 -19.48
C LEU A 115 -3.44 9.78 -19.53
N LEU A 116 -3.42 8.97 -18.47
CA LEU A 116 -2.76 7.67 -18.46
C LEU A 116 -3.38 6.72 -19.51
N ASP A 117 -4.71 6.59 -19.52
CA ASP A 117 -5.48 5.76 -20.47
C ASP A 117 -5.19 6.14 -21.94
N GLN A 118 -4.97 7.43 -22.22
CA GLN A 118 -4.65 7.92 -23.57
C GLN A 118 -3.18 7.70 -23.96
N ARG A 119 -2.26 7.66 -22.98
CA ARG A 119 -0.82 7.61 -23.22
C ARG A 119 -0.24 6.21 -23.20
N TYR A 120 -0.77 5.32 -22.36
CA TYR A 120 -0.15 4.04 -22.05
C TYR A 120 -1.10 2.87 -22.28
N LYS A 121 -0.55 1.76 -22.77
CA LYS A 121 -1.24 0.47 -22.79
C LYS A 121 -1.58 0.06 -21.36
N GLN A 122 -2.76 -0.49 -21.15
CA GLN A 122 -3.20 -0.95 -19.83
C GLN A 122 -3.52 -2.45 -19.83
N ALA A 123 -3.43 -3.06 -18.65
CA ALA A 123 -3.97 -4.40 -18.43
C ALA A 123 -5.51 -4.37 -18.57
N GLU A 124 -6.08 -5.45 -19.11
CA GLU A 124 -7.53 -5.60 -19.24
C GLU A 124 -8.17 -5.85 -17.86
N LEU A 125 -7.55 -6.71 -17.04
CA LEU A 125 -8.01 -6.99 -15.70
C LEU A 125 -7.85 -5.76 -14.80
N LYS A 126 -8.87 -5.49 -13.98
CA LYS A 126 -8.80 -4.54 -12.86
C LYS A 126 -8.66 -5.31 -11.56
N LEU A 127 -7.89 -4.77 -10.62
CA LEU A 127 -7.78 -5.30 -9.26
C LEU A 127 -8.43 -4.35 -8.26
N TYR A 128 -8.94 -4.89 -7.17
CA TYR A 128 -9.61 -4.15 -6.12
C TYR A 128 -8.86 -4.34 -4.80
N ALA A 129 -8.37 -3.26 -4.21
CA ALA A 129 -7.53 -3.32 -3.02
C ALA A 129 -8.17 -2.56 -1.85
N GLY A 130 -8.18 -3.15 -0.66
CA GLY A 130 -8.57 -2.46 0.57
C GLY A 130 -7.44 -1.62 1.17
N ASN A 131 -6.20 -1.85 0.77
CA ASN A 131 -5.01 -1.13 1.23
C ASN A 131 -3.87 -1.30 0.21
N ILE A 132 -2.91 -0.37 0.23
CA ILE A 132 -1.67 -0.47 -0.53
C ILE A 132 -0.53 -0.84 0.43
N PHE A 133 -0.37 -2.15 0.62
CA PHE A 133 0.75 -2.74 1.32
C PHE A 133 1.25 -3.93 0.52
N ILE A 134 2.40 -3.76 -0.14
CA ILE A 134 3.04 -4.72 -1.01
C ILE A 134 4.42 -4.99 -0.41
N PRO A 135 4.61 -6.12 0.30
CA PRO A 135 5.93 -6.43 0.85
C PRO A 135 6.90 -6.74 -0.28
N PRO A 136 8.22 -6.55 -0.05
CA PRO A 136 9.25 -6.73 -1.07
C PRO A 136 9.11 -8.06 -1.82
N ARG A 137 8.98 -7.97 -3.13
CA ARG A 137 8.78 -9.10 -4.05
C ARG A 137 9.28 -8.76 -5.44
N ASN A 138 9.38 -9.75 -6.33
CA ASN A 138 9.79 -9.49 -7.72
C ASN A 138 8.77 -8.56 -8.41
N ALA A 139 9.24 -7.54 -9.13
CA ALA A 139 8.38 -6.58 -9.82
C ALA A 139 7.43 -7.25 -10.85
N ALA A 140 7.82 -8.38 -11.44
CA ALA A 140 6.97 -9.16 -12.33
C ALA A 140 5.74 -9.77 -11.64
N GLU A 141 5.68 -9.79 -10.30
CA GLU A 141 4.47 -10.21 -9.58
C GLU A 141 3.30 -9.25 -9.81
N ALA A 142 3.55 -7.97 -10.15
CA ALA A 142 2.49 -7.05 -10.53
C ALA A 142 1.79 -7.54 -11.81
N THR A 143 2.55 -7.84 -12.86
CA THR A 143 1.98 -8.24 -14.16
C THR A 143 1.23 -9.57 -14.06
N LYS A 144 1.71 -10.50 -13.22
CA LYS A 144 1.00 -11.76 -12.92
C LYS A 144 -0.29 -11.53 -12.12
N ALA A 145 -0.28 -10.64 -11.12
CA ALA A 145 -1.48 -10.34 -10.35
C ALA A 145 -2.60 -9.76 -11.24
N PHE A 146 -2.21 -8.99 -12.26
CA PHE A 146 -3.10 -8.47 -13.30
C PHE A 146 -3.34 -9.45 -14.47
N GLU A 147 -2.88 -10.70 -14.37
CA GLU A 147 -3.00 -11.76 -15.39
C GLU A 147 -2.59 -11.31 -16.81
N CYS A 148 -1.52 -10.51 -16.89
CA CYS A 148 -1.07 -9.87 -18.12
C CYS A 148 0.43 -10.02 -18.38
N GLU A 149 1.10 -10.99 -17.76
CA GLU A 149 2.56 -11.18 -17.84
C GLU A 149 3.08 -11.51 -19.26
N LYS A 150 2.18 -11.86 -20.18
CA LYS A 150 2.51 -12.07 -21.60
C LYS A 150 2.46 -10.77 -22.39
N GLU A 151 1.58 -9.85 -22.01
CA GLU A 151 1.27 -8.61 -22.71
C GLU A 151 2.02 -7.39 -22.15
N ILE A 152 2.27 -7.39 -20.84
CA ILE A 152 2.96 -6.36 -20.06
C ILE A 152 4.02 -7.08 -19.22
N LYS A 153 5.28 -6.68 -19.39
CA LYS A 153 6.41 -7.27 -18.65
C LYS A 153 7.07 -6.23 -17.77
N ALA A 154 7.51 -6.61 -16.58
CA ALA A 154 8.47 -5.80 -15.83
C ALA A 154 9.85 -5.82 -16.51
N PRO A 155 10.66 -4.75 -16.37
CA PRO A 155 10.35 -3.49 -15.67
C PRO A 155 9.56 -2.46 -16.50
N GLY A 156 9.17 -1.35 -15.89
CA GLY A 156 8.55 -0.21 -16.57
C GLY A 156 7.03 -0.28 -16.60
N TRP A 157 6.41 -0.30 -15.43
CA TRP A 157 4.96 -0.26 -15.27
C TRP A 157 4.57 0.74 -14.18
N LEU A 158 3.32 1.20 -14.22
CA LEU A 158 2.70 2.02 -13.20
C LEU A 158 1.35 1.43 -12.84
N ALA A 159 1.09 1.26 -11.55
CA ALA A 159 -0.24 0.92 -11.07
C ALA A 159 -0.91 2.18 -10.50
N TYR A 160 -2.16 2.40 -10.89
CA TYR A 160 -2.99 3.50 -10.45
C TYR A 160 -4.24 2.95 -9.77
N TYR A 161 -4.49 3.35 -8.54
CA TYR A 161 -5.64 2.97 -7.74
C TYR A 161 -6.45 4.21 -7.39
N GLU A 162 -7.77 4.11 -7.43
CA GLU A 162 -8.65 5.18 -6.97
C GLU A 162 -9.88 4.67 -6.24
N GLY A 163 -10.41 5.50 -5.36
CA GLY A 163 -11.63 5.19 -4.64
C GLY A 163 -12.00 6.31 -3.67
N TRP A 164 -12.71 5.94 -2.62
CA TRP A 164 -13.20 6.86 -1.61
C TRP A 164 -12.90 6.34 -0.22
N PHE A 165 -12.63 7.26 0.69
CA PHE A 165 -12.45 6.96 2.09
C PHE A 165 -13.13 8.02 2.97
N ALA A 166 -13.41 7.66 4.21
CA ALA A 166 -13.91 8.54 5.25
C ALA A 166 -13.17 8.26 6.55
N VAL A 167 -12.93 9.30 7.36
CA VAL A 167 -12.28 9.14 8.66
C VAL A 167 -13.30 8.74 9.74
N PRO A 168 -12.96 7.81 10.63
CA PRO A 168 -13.83 7.43 11.75
C PRO A 168 -14.01 8.56 12.76
N GLU A 169 -13.01 9.43 12.88
CA GLU A 169 -13.00 10.59 13.76
C GLU A 169 -12.44 11.81 13.04
N SER A 170 -12.92 13.00 13.38
CA SER A 170 -12.33 14.23 12.88
C SER A 170 -10.93 14.42 13.48
N GLY A 171 -10.01 14.97 12.69
CA GLY A 171 -8.65 15.23 13.17
C GLY A 171 -7.68 15.55 12.04
N GLN A 172 -6.42 15.73 12.44
CA GLN A 172 -5.30 15.89 11.52
C GLN A 172 -4.68 14.52 11.23
N TYR A 173 -4.63 14.15 9.96
CA TYR A 173 -4.07 12.88 9.49
C TYR A 173 -2.98 13.14 8.45
N ARG A 174 -1.96 12.29 8.37
CA ARG A 174 -1.01 12.28 7.25
C ARG A 174 -0.71 10.86 6.81
N PHE A 175 -0.42 10.69 5.53
CA PHE A 175 0.13 9.44 5.03
C PHE A 175 1.62 9.36 5.32
N VAL A 176 2.08 8.16 5.66
CA VAL A 176 3.50 7.85 5.87
C VAL A 176 3.81 6.56 5.14
N GLY A 177 4.95 6.42 4.49
CA GLY A 177 5.20 5.17 3.78
C GLY A 177 6.39 5.18 2.83
N LEU A 178 6.42 4.19 1.95
CA LEU A 178 7.50 3.91 1.01
C LEU A 178 6.92 3.63 -0.38
N GLY A 179 7.64 4.05 -1.42
CA GLY A 179 7.43 3.62 -2.80
C GLY A 179 8.77 3.30 -3.48
N ASP A 180 8.86 2.14 -4.10
CA ASP A 180 10.02 1.67 -4.85
C ASP A 180 9.55 1.32 -6.28
N ASP A 181 9.74 2.12 -7.31
CA ASP A 181 10.64 3.27 -7.39
C ASP A 181 10.01 4.59 -6.93
N MET A 182 8.68 4.72 -7.07
CA MET A 182 7.94 5.92 -6.71
C MET A 182 6.52 5.59 -6.28
N MET A 183 5.97 6.36 -5.36
CA MET A 183 4.55 6.43 -5.03
C MET A 183 4.11 7.90 -4.90
N ALA A 184 2.89 8.20 -5.31
CA ALA A 184 2.20 9.45 -5.01
C ALA A 184 0.76 9.18 -4.61
N VAL A 185 0.25 9.97 -3.67
CA VAL A 185 -1.12 9.92 -3.19
C VAL A 185 -1.72 11.30 -3.28
N ALA A 186 -2.93 11.37 -3.83
CA ALA A 186 -3.75 12.55 -3.82
C ALA A 186 -5.06 12.33 -3.04
N VAL A 187 -5.46 13.37 -2.32
CA VAL A 187 -6.76 13.45 -1.63
C VAL A 187 -7.48 14.69 -2.12
N ALA A 188 -8.73 14.52 -2.53
CA ALA A 188 -9.51 15.59 -3.17
C ALA A 188 -8.72 16.26 -4.31
N GLU A 189 -8.07 15.44 -5.14
CA GLU A 189 -7.35 15.81 -6.36
C GLU A 189 -6.07 16.65 -6.13
N LYS A 190 -5.63 16.79 -4.89
CA LYS A 190 -4.36 17.42 -4.53
C LYS A 190 -3.36 16.36 -4.09
N THR A 191 -2.14 16.41 -4.63
CA THR A 191 -1.03 15.58 -4.13
C THR A 191 -0.76 15.94 -2.67
N VAL A 192 -0.79 14.95 -1.78
CA VAL A 192 -0.60 15.12 -0.33
C VAL A 192 0.56 14.29 0.22
N TYR A 193 1.06 13.35 -0.57
CA TYR A 193 2.16 12.47 -0.19
C TYR A 193 2.86 11.97 -1.45
N THR A 194 4.18 11.90 -1.38
CA THR A 194 5.01 11.21 -2.36
C THR A 194 6.16 10.50 -1.65
N ALA A 195 6.63 9.41 -2.24
CA ALA A 195 7.77 8.64 -1.77
C ALA A 195 8.54 8.09 -2.96
N PHE A 196 9.85 7.89 -2.77
CA PHE A 196 10.76 7.46 -3.82
C PHE A 196 11.83 6.52 -3.25
N TRP A 197 12.29 5.57 -4.05
CA TRP A 197 13.45 4.76 -3.67
C TRP A 197 14.69 5.66 -3.50
N PRO A 198 15.51 5.50 -2.45
CA PRO A 198 16.72 6.30 -2.28
C PRO A 198 17.62 6.20 -3.52
N SER A 199 18.13 7.34 -4.00
CA SER A 199 18.76 7.58 -5.31
C SER A 199 17.83 7.95 -6.49
N SER A 200 16.50 7.76 -6.34
CA SER A 200 15.47 8.16 -7.31
C SER A 200 14.71 9.45 -6.96
N GLY A 201 14.90 10.02 -5.76
CA GLY A 201 14.14 11.21 -5.30
C GLY A 201 14.99 12.48 -5.10
N LEU A 202 16.19 12.34 -4.52
CA LEU A 202 17.06 13.46 -4.11
C LEU A 202 18.53 13.31 -4.56
N GLY A 203 18.81 12.36 -5.46
CA GLY A 203 20.14 12.03 -6.01
C GLY A 203 20.15 11.82 -7.53
N LYS A 204 21.34 11.75 -8.14
CA LYS A 204 21.66 11.97 -9.58
C LYS A 204 20.81 11.27 -10.66
N VAL A 205 19.95 10.30 -10.34
CA VAL A 205 19.30 9.42 -11.33
C VAL A 205 17.92 9.95 -11.78
N VAL A 206 17.09 10.44 -10.86
CA VAL A 206 15.71 10.89 -11.19
C VAL A 206 15.36 12.14 -10.35
N LYS A 207 15.34 13.33 -10.97
CA LYS A 207 14.79 14.56 -10.37
C LYS A 207 13.31 14.73 -10.72
N PHE A 208 12.43 14.81 -9.72
CA PHE A 208 11.03 15.25 -9.84
C PHE A 208 10.92 16.73 -9.44
N GLY A 209 9.79 17.39 -9.73
CA GLY A 209 9.56 18.79 -9.37
C GLY A 209 9.56 18.99 -7.85
N ASN A 210 10.10 20.11 -7.35
CA ASN A 210 10.17 20.39 -5.91
C ASN A 210 8.79 20.42 -5.22
N ASN A 211 7.73 20.70 -5.97
CA ASN A 211 6.34 20.71 -5.51
C ASN A 211 5.76 19.29 -5.26
N TRP A 212 6.44 18.24 -5.72
CA TRP A 212 6.09 16.86 -5.41
C TRP A 212 6.64 16.42 -4.06
N LEU A 213 7.73 17.03 -3.60
CA LEU A 213 8.36 16.64 -2.36
C LEU A 213 7.47 17.05 -1.17
N PRO A 214 7.23 16.16 -0.20
CA PRO A 214 6.60 16.58 1.04
C PRO A 214 7.41 17.69 1.71
N LYS A 215 6.75 18.53 2.50
CA LYS A 215 7.43 19.56 3.27
C LYS A 215 8.50 18.94 4.17
N GLY A 216 9.77 19.33 3.98
CA GLY A 216 10.91 18.76 4.73
C GLY A 216 11.38 17.41 4.22
N ALA A 217 11.12 17.06 2.96
CA ALA A 217 11.65 15.84 2.34
C ALA A 217 13.18 15.79 2.34
N ASP A 218 13.85 16.92 2.17
CA ASP A 218 15.32 17.03 2.23
C ASP A 218 15.87 16.75 3.63
N ASP A 219 15.14 17.16 4.67
CA ASP A 219 15.49 16.91 6.07
C ASP A 219 15.31 15.44 6.46
N ASN A 220 14.48 14.72 5.70
CA ASN A 220 14.09 13.34 5.93
C ASN A 220 14.26 12.49 4.67
N ASP A 221 15.35 12.67 3.89
CA ASP A 221 15.68 12.05 2.57
C ASP A 221 15.77 10.51 2.60
N GLY A 222 14.80 9.86 3.20
CA GLY A 222 14.76 8.45 3.54
C GLY A 222 15.96 7.90 4.33
N ARG A 223 16.95 8.73 4.69
CA ARG A 223 18.30 8.28 5.07
C ARG A 223 18.36 7.57 6.42
N ASN A 224 17.38 7.81 7.29
CA ASN A 224 17.39 7.28 8.66
C ASN A 224 16.59 5.99 8.85
N LEU A 225 15.99 5.42 7.79
CA LEU A 225 15.18 4.22 7.89
C LEU A 225 15.68 3.12 6.95
N ARG A 226 15.72 1.89 7.47
CA ARG A 226 16.32 0.73 6.80
C ARG A 226 15.24 -0.15 6.23
N PHE A 227 15.02 -0.10 4.92
CA PHE A 227 14.45 -1.21 4.16
C PHE A 227 15.57 -2.24 3.88
N PRO A 228 15.58 -3.40 4.55
CA PRO A 228 16.59 -4.41 4.33
C PRO A 228 16.46 -5.04 2.93
N PRO A 229 17.57 -5.34 2.24
CA PRO A 229 18.96 -5.11 2.67
C PRO A 229 19.53 -3.72 2.32
N ASN A 230 18.88 -2.92 1.46
CA ASN A 230 19.55 -1.86 0.70
C ASN A 230 19.29 -0.41 1.13
N GLY A 231 18.57 -0.16 2.22
CA GLY A 231 18.27 1.21 2.65
C GLY A 231 17.18 1.82 1.77
N GLY A 232 16.08 2.17 2.40
CA GLY A 232 14.83 2.59 1.78
C GLY A 232 14.06 3.31 2.87
N GLY A 233 13.67 4.56 2.62
CA GLY A 233 13.13 5.39 3.67
C GLY A 233 11.63 5.56 3.60
N ARG A 234 11.02 5.80 4.77
CA ARG A 234 9.65 6.29 4.80
C ARG A 234 9.61 7.80 4.68
N TYR A 235 8.71 8.28 3.84
CA TYR A 235 8.39 9.69 3.72
C TYR A 235 7.14 9.98 4.52
N SER A 236 7.05 11.18 5.08
CA SER A 236 5.83 11.70 5.69
C SER A 236 5.20 12.71 4.76
N GLY A 237 3.91 12.55 4.47
CA GLY A 237 3.13 13.49 3.69
C GLY A 237 2.71 14.73 4.48
N GLU A 238 1.87 15.54 3.86
CA GLU A 238 1.24 16.70 4.48
C GLU A 238 0.19 16.30 5.51
N TRP A 239 0.03 17.14 6.54
CA TRP A 239 -1.08 17.03 7.48
C TRP A 239 -2.37 17.53 6.83
N LEU A 240 -3.42 16.71 6.90
CA LEU A 240 -4.74 16.94 6.34
C LEU A 240 -5.76 17.10 7.45
N ASP A 241 -6.52 18.19 7.43
CA ASP A 241 -7.68 18.39 8.29
C ASP A 241 -8.89 17.61 7.72
N LEU A 242 -9.14 16.41 8.25
CA LEU A 242 -10.21 15.53 7.80
C LEU A 242 -11.37 15.52 8.80
N LYS A 243 -12.60 15.48 8.28
CA LYS A 243 -13.83 15.55 9.06
C LYS A 243 -14.61 14.24 8.97
N ARG A 244 -15.03 13.74 10.13
CA ARG A 244 -15.99 12.63 10.20
C ARG A 244 -17.28 13.00 9.46
N GLY A 245 -17.86 12.03 8.76
CA GLY A 245 -19.09 12.24 7.97
C GLY A 245 -18.84 12.81 6.56
N GLN A 246 -17.59 13.07 6.19
CA GLN A 246 -17.21 13.48 4.84
C GLN A 246 -16.46 12.36 4.13
N ALA A 247 -16.84 12.10 2.87
CA ALA A 247 -16.11 11.21 1.98
C ALA A 247 -15.09 12.02 1.17
N TYR A 248 -13.89 11.47 1.03
CA TYR A 248 -12.80 12.06 0.28
C TYR A 248 -12.38 11.10 -0.83
N ARG A 249 -12.25 11.62 -2.05
CA ARG A 249 -11.66 10.85 -3.14
C ARG A 249 -10.17 10.68 -2.86
N ILE A 250 -9.68 9.47 -3.01
CA ILE A 250 -8.26 9.14 -2.92
C ILE A 250 -7.80 8.52 -4.23
N GLN A 251 -6.62 8.94 -4.68
CA GLN A 251 -5.98 8.45 -5.88
C GLN A 251 -4.52 8.15 -5.54
N ILE A 252 -4.04 6.98 -5.93
CA ILE A 252 -2.73 6.46 -5.55
C ILE A 252 -2.06 5.94 -6.82
N ALA A 253 -0.87 6.42 -7.12
CA ALA A 253 -0.06 5.90 -8.20
C ALA A 253 1.27 5.40 -7.65
N PHE A 254 1.73 4.24 -8.09
CA PHE A 254 3.08 3.76 -7.80
C PHE A 254 3.65 3.02 -9.00
N SER A 255 4.97 3.02 -9.15
CA SER A 255 5.62 2.54 -10.37
C SER A 255 6.96 1.88 -10.11
N GLU A 256 7.40 1.12 -11.10
CA GLU A 256 8.69 0.45 -11.12
C GLU A 256 9.31 0.58 -12.53
N SER A 257 10.58 1.01 -12.60
CA SER A 257 11.32 1.29 -13.83
C SER A 257 12.65 0.55 -13.99
N PHE A 258 13.34 0.14 -12.92
CA PHE A 258 14.68 -0.47 -13.00
C PHE A 258 14.69 -2.01 -13.04
N GLY A 259 13.69 -2.65 -12.45
CA GLY A 259 13.52 -4.09 -12.30
C GLY A 259 13.98 -4.59 -10.94
N GLY A 260 13.87 -5.91 -10.73
CA GLY A 260 14.30 -6.55 -9.49
C GLY A 260 13.20 -6.61 -8.44
N LEU A 261 13.51 -6.16 -7.22
CA LEU A 261 12.55 -6.12 -6.13
C LEU A 261 11.71 -4.85 -6.21
N PHE A 262 10.45 -4.98 -5.82
CA PHE A 262 9.48 -3.90 -5.71
C PHE A 262 8.84 -3.97 -4.32
N GLY A 263 8.64 -2.82 -3.69
CA GLY A 263 7.92 -2.68 -2.43
C GLY A 263 7.12 -1.38 -2.40
N ALA A 264 5.95 -1.42 -1.76
CA ALA A 264 5.11 -0.25 -1.61
C ALA A 264 4.34 -0.32 -0.30
N GLN A 265 4.30 0.78 0.44
CA GLN A 265 3.67 0.82 1.74
C GLN A 265 2.98 2.16 1.94
N LEU A 266 1.70 2.12 2.29
CA LEU A 266 0.94 3.27 2.71
C LEU A 266 0.38 3.06 4.11
N LEU A 267 0.93 3.82 5.06
CA LEU A 267 0.51 3.91 6.46
C LEU A 267 -0.21 5.22 6.70
N ILE A 268 -0.86 5.32 7.86
CA ILE A 268 -1.57 6.52 8.28
C ILE A 268 -1.17 6.89 9.71
N GLU A 269 -0.96 8.18 9.92
CA GLU A 269 -0.69 8.76 11.24
C GLU A 269 -1.75 9.81 11.55
N ARG A 270 -2.26 9.80 12.78
CA ARG A 270 -3.14 10.82 13.34
C ARG A 270 -2.35 11.67 14.32
N LYS A 271 -2.44 12.98 14.17
CA LYS A 271 -1.68 13.92 14.99
C LYS A 271 -2.08 13.82 16.46
N GLY A 272 -1.08 13.71 17.34
CA GLY A 272 -1.27 13.65 18.79
C GLY A 272 -1.64 12.26 19.33
N GLU A 273 -1.84 11.28 18.45
CA GLU A 273 -1.97 9.89 18.86
C GLU A 273 -0.59 9.33 19.27
N LYS A 274 -0.59 8.41 20.24
CA LYS A 274 0.63 7.73 20.68
C LYS A 274 0.68 6.35 20.05
N TYR A 275 1.73 6.10 19.29
CA TYR A 275 1.99 4.80 18.68
C TYR A 275 3.00 4.02 19.51
N GLN A 276 2.92 2.69 19.45
CA GLN A 276 3.97 1.85 19.99
C GLN A 276 5.27 2.14 19.22
N ASN A 277 6.38 2.24 19.93
CA ASN A 277 7.68 2.45 19.32
C ASN A 277 8.54 1.22 19.58
N ASN A 278 9.16 0.68 18.54
CA ASN A 278 10.00 -0.53 18.64
C ASN A 278 11.48 -0.21 18.95
N GLY A 279 11.79 1.01 19.38
CA GLY A 279 13.14 1.53 19.58
C GLY A 279 13.78 2.11 18.32
N ARG A 280 13.13 2.00 17.15
CA ARG A 280 13.61 2.54 15.87
C ARG A 280 12.64 3.57 15.29
N GLU A 281 11.37 3.21 15.22
CA GLU A 281 10.32 4.07 14.69
C GLU A 281 8.97 3.74 15.35
N ASP A 282 8.02 4.66 15.15
CA ASP A 282 6.63 4.44 15.54
C ASP A 282 5.98 3.39 14.63
N LEU A 283 5.31 2.42 15.23
CA LEU A 283 4.57 1.37 14.55
C LEU A 283 3.23 1.92 14.08
N LEU A 284 3.24 2.56 12.91
CA LEU A 284 2.04 3.14 12.32
C LEU A 284 1.14 2.07 11.69
N PRO A 285 -0.19 2.22 11.77
CA PRO A 285 -1.13 1.32 11.12
C PRO A 285 -1.15 1.47 9.61
N VAL A 286 -1.38 0.36 8.92
CA VAL A 286 -1.64 0.35 7.47
C VAL A 286 -2.89 1.18 7.18
N PHE A 287 -2.82 2.07 6.18
CA PHE A 287 -4.02 2.74 5.69
C PHE A 287 -4.91 1.72 4.99
N MET A 288 -6.06 1.42 5.58
CA MET A 288 -6.95 0.38 5.10
C MET A 288 -8.41 0.83 5.09
N LEU A 289 -9.13 0.49 4.03
CA LEU A 289 -10.55 0.75 3.87
C LEU A 289 -11.39 -0.25 4.66
N GLU A 290 -10.89 -1.48 4.86
CA GLU A 290 -11.51 -2.53 5.67
C GLU A 290 -10.41 -3.23 6.49
N PRO A 291 -10.76 -3.85 7.63
CA PRO A 291 -9.82 -4.69 8.36
C PRO A 291 -9.27 -5.82 7.45
N MET A 292 -7.96 -6.03 7.49
CA MET A 292 -7.33 -7.13 6.75
C MET A 292 -7.76 -8.47 7.33
N THR A 293 -8.07 -9.45 6.46
CA THR A 293 -8.33 -10.82 6.92
C THR A 293 -7.04 -11.49 7.37
N THR A 294 -7.14 -12.58 8.13
CA THR A 294 -5.98 -13.38 8.56
C THR A 294 -5.11 -13.83 7.38
N GLU A 295 -5.74 -14.20 6.26
CA GLU A 295 -5.07 -14.62 5.03
C GLU A 295 -4.33 -13.45 4.38
N GLU A 296 -4.94 -12.26 4.37
CA GLU A 296 -4.32 -11.05 3.86
C GLU A 296 -3.10 -10.64 4.71
N ILE A 297 -3.24 -10.71 6.03
CA ILE A 297 -2.14 -10.44 6.97
C ILE A 297 -0.97 -11.40 6.71
N LYS A 298 -1.25 -12.71 6.55
CA LYS A 298 -0.21 -13.70 6.22
C LYS A 298 0.44 -13.43 4.88
N LEU A 299 -0.34 -13.08 3.86
CA LEU A 299 0.15 -12.75 2.52
C LEU A 299 1.05 -11.50 2.50
N LYS A 300 0.77 -10.56 3.40
CA LYS A 300 1.47 -9.28 3.51
C LYS A 300 2.55 -9.26 4.60
N ALA A 301 2.68 -10.35 5.36
CA ALA A 301 3.66 -10.46 6.43
C ALA A 301 5.09 -10.21 5.93
N CYS A 302 5.79 -9.27 6.56
CA CYS A 302 7.17 -8.97 6.27
C CYS A 302 7.94 -8.68 7.56
N LYS A 303 9.06 -9.37 7.78
CA LYS A 303 9.91 -9.19 8.97
C LYS A 303 10.72 -7.88 8.97
N ASN A 304 10.76 -7.23 7.81
CA ASN A 304 11.71 -6.19 7.46
C ASN A 304 11.07 -4.80 7.37
N LEU A 305 9.75 -4.74 7.54
CA LEU A 305 8.97 -3.51 7.54
C LEU A 305 8.25 -3.42 8.89
N ASP A 306 8.34 -2.28 9.55
CA ASP A 306 7.72 -2.05 10.86
C ASP A 306 6.31 -1.47 10.70
N TYR A 307 5.27 -2.23 10.99
CA TYR A 307 3.88 -1.77 10.83
C TYR A 307 2.95 -2.55 11.75
N VAL A 308 1.74 -2.05 11.93
CA VAL A 308 0.65 -2.83 12.53
C VAL A 308 -0.49 -3.00 11.55
N THR A 309 -1.08 -4.19 11.58
CA THR A 309 -2.26 -4.55 10.77
C THR A 309 -3.58 -4.26 11.49
N GLU A 310 -3.51 -3.94 12.78
CA GLU A 310 -4.60 -3.43 13.59
C GLU A 310 -4.61 -1.89 13.50
N GLY A 311 -5.80 -1.29 13.37
CA GLY A 311 -5.92 0.15 13.25
C GLY A 311 -7.30 0.60 12.74
N PRO A 312 -7.51 1.92 12.58
CA PRO A 312 -8.76 2.46 12.06
C PRO A 312 -9.02 2.00 10.62
N SER A 313 -10.29 1.72 10.31
CA SER A 313 -10.75 1.45 8.94
C SER A 313 -11.40 2.68 8.34
N PHE A 314 -11.00 3.03 7.12
CA PHE A 314 -11.38 4.27 6.45
C PHE A 314 -12.44 4.07 5.36
N GLY A 315 -13.07 2.90 5.29
CA GLY A 315 -14.13 2.62 4.33
C GLY A 315 -15.33 3.53 4.51
N VAL A 316 -15.85 4.09 3.42
CA VAL A 316 -17.00 5.01 3.46
C VAL A 316 -18.25 4.34 4.03
N GLU A 317 -18.51 3.08 3.69
CA GLU A 317 -19.67 2.33 4.20
C GLU A 317 -19.52 2.01 5.68
N LEU A 318 -18.32 1.57 6.10
CA LEU A 318 -18.02 1.30 7.53
C LEU A 318 -18.17 2.56 8.40
N ASN A 319 -17.95 3.73 7.82
CA ASN A 319 -18.08 5.01 8.48
C ASN A 319 -19.45 5.68 8.26
N ASN A 320 -20.43 4.96 7.69
CA ASN A 320 -21.79 5.42 7.40
C ASN A 320 -21.84 6.72 6.57
N VAL A 321 -20.93 6.85 5.60
CA VAL A 321 -20.85 8.00 4.71
C VAL A 321 -21.24 7.59 3.30
N SER A 322 -22.18 8.32 2.69
CA SER A 322 -22.50 8.14 1.27
C SER A 322 -21.53 8.91 0.40
N VAL A 323 -21.02 8.24 -0.63
CA VAL A 323 -20.30 8.92 -1.72
C VAL A 323 -21.37 9.49 -2.64
N ARG A 324 -21.44 10.82 -2.74
CA ARG A 324 -22.21 11.43 -3.82
C ARG A 324 -21.48 11.19 -5.12
N THR A 325 -21.84 10.12 -5.83
CA THR A 325 -21.47 9.98 -7.24
C THR A 325 -22.16 11.11 -7.97
N THR A 326 -21.44 12.19 -8.27
CA THR A 326 -21.91 13.11 -9.32
C THR A 326 -21.97 12.27 -10.59
N SER A 327 -23.18 11.92 -11.02
CA SER A 327 -23.43 11.34 -12.33
C SER A 327 -22.71 12.20 -13.36
N ARG A 328 -21.69 11.65 -14.00
CA ARG A 328 -21.17 12.16 -15.27
C ARG A 328 -21.85 11.40 -16.38
#